data_AF-A0A969QAP0-F1
#
_entry.id   AF-A0A969QAP0-F1
#
_cell.length_a   1.000
_cell.length_b   1.000
_cell.length_c   1.000
_cell.angle_alpha   90.00
_cell.angle_beta   90.00
_cell.angle_gamma   90.00
#
_symmetry.space_group_name_H-M   'P 1'
#
loop_
_entity.id
_entity.type
_entity.pdbx_description
1 polymer ?
#
loop_
_entity_poly.entity_id
_entity_poly.type
_entity_poly.pdbx_seq_one_letter_code
_entity_poly.pdbx_strand_id
1 'polypeptide(L)'
;MTLPSPGTAYSLSANKAIVIDGVAPTVTINQAGTQPDPSNNTTINFTVAFSEPVTGFDTSDISFTGSTAEGTLTANISGTGPTYTLGVSGMTSDGNIIASINANAVTDLVSNTNTASTSTDNTVTYTTVLPPIPNS
;
A
#
# COMPACT_ATOMS: atom_id res chain seq x y z
N MET A 1 0.11 29.21 -46.42
CA MET A 1 0.45 27.99 -45.66
C MET A 1 -0.87 27.43 -45.11
N THR A 2 -1.37 26.35 -45.70
CA THR A 2 -2.61 25.69 -45.27
C THR A 2 -2.28 24.70 -44.17
N LEU A 3 -3.12 24.62 -43.13
CA LEU A 3 -2.97 23.60 -42.09
C LEU A 3 -3.08 22.21 -42.74
N PRO A 4 -2.23 21.23 -42.38
CA PRO A 4 -2.35 19.87 -42.88
C PRO A 4 -3.73 19.29 -42.52
N SER A 5 -4.29 18.48 -43.42
CA SER A 5 -5.59 17.84 -43.22
C SER A 5 -5.57 16.93 -41.98
N PRO A 6 -6.60 16.96 -41.10
CA PRO A 6 -6.75 15.96 -40.05
C PRO A 6 -6.62 14.54 -40.63
N GLY A 7 -5.80 13.69 -40.00
CA GLY A 7 -5.59 12.29 -40.38
C GLY A 7 -4.27 11.94 -41.10
N THR A 8 -3.38 12.90 -41.39
CA THR A 8 -2.03 12.60 -41.93
C THR A 8 -1.08 12.05 -40.85
N ALA A 9 0.04 11.43 -41.26
CA ALA A 9 1.17 11.16 -40.36
C ALA A 9 1.52 12.43 -39.56
N TYR A 10 1.80 12.28 -38.27
CA TYR A 10 2.02 13.35 -37.29
C TYR A 10 0.78 14.19 -36.89
N SER A 11 -0.43 13.82 -37.33
CA SER A 11 -1.67 14.43 -36.81
C SER A 11 -2.07 13.82 -35.47
N LEU A 12 -2.46 14.64 -34.48
CA LEU A 12 -3.06 14.15 -33.23
C LEU A 12 -4.33 13.31 -33.50
N SER A 13 -5.02 13.55 -34.62
CA SER A 13 -6.16 12.74 -35.06
C SER A 13 -5.78 11.38 -35.67
N ALA A 14 -4.50 11.15 -35.97
CA ALA A 14 -3.97 9.83 -36.35
C ALA A 14 -3.60 8.98 -35.12
N ASN A 15 -3.44 9.59 -33.94
CA ASN A 15 -3.22 8.88 -32.68
C ASN A 15 -4.57 8.53 -32.02
N LYS A 16 -5.09 7.35 -32.35
CA LYS A 16 -6.37 6.82 -31.85
C LYS A 16 -6.37 6.46 -30.34
N ALA A 17 -5.29 6.72 -29.59
CA ALA A 17 -5.15 6.37 -28.18
C ALA A 17 -4.31 7.39 -27.39
N ILE A 18 -4.72 8.66 -27.35
CA ILE A 18 -4.31 9.55 -26.26
C ILE A 18 -5.28 9.27 -25.11
N VAL A 19 -4.84 8.47 -24.13
CA VAL A 19 -5.51 8.38 -22.83
C VAL A 19 -4.85 9.44 -21.95
N ILE A 20 -5.61 10.46 -21.56
CA ILE A 20 -5.18 11.37 -20.49
C ILE A 20 -5.81 10.81 -19.22
N ASP A 21 -4.99 10.15 -18.42
CA ASP A 21 -5.36 9.75 -17.09
C ASP A 21 -4.70 10.70 -16.09
N GLY A 22 -5.55 11.37 -15.31
CA GLY A 22 -5.15 12.36 -14.31
C GLY A 22 -5.75 12.06 -12.94
N VAL A 23 -6.22 10.81 -12.73
CA VAL A 23 -6.75 10.39 -11.44
C VAL A 23 -5.58 9.91 -10.58
N ALA A 24 -5.46 10.48 -9.39
CA ALA A 24 -4.47 10.01 -8.43
C ALA A 24 -4.93 8.67 -7.82
N PRO A 25 -4.05 7.65 -7.72
CA PRO A 25 -4.40 6.42 -7.03
C PRO A 25 -4.71 6.71 -5.56
N THR A 26 -5.88 6.31 -5.11
CA THR A 26 -6.19 6.24 -3.68
C THR A 26 -5.66 4.94 -3.11
N VAL A 27 -5.33 4.91 -1.82
CA VAL A 27 -4.82 3.71 -1.16
C VAL A 27 -5.45 3.51 0.22
N THR A 28 -5.77 2.26 0.51
CA THR A 28 -6.15 1.81 1.85
C THR A 28 -5.11 0.86 2.38
N ILE A 29 -4.87 0.92 3.69
CA ILE A 29 -4.05 -0.05 4.41
C ILE A 29 -4.83 -0.51 5.63
N ASN A 30 -5.08 -1.81 5.71
CA ASN A 30 -5.82 -2.39 6.82
C ASN A 30 -5.17 -3.66 7.33
N GLN A 31 -5.38 -4.04 8.59
CA GLN A 31 -4.94 -5.34 9.09
C GLN A 31 -5.50 -6.48 8.22
N ALA A 32 -4.72 -7.53 8.02
CA ALA A 32 -5.17 -8.67 7.21
C ALA A 32 -6.33 -9.38 7.91
N GLY A 33 -7.45 -9.60 7.21
CA GLY A 33 -8.74 -9.96 7.83
C GLY A 33 -8.79 -11.29 8.60
N THR A 34 -7.82 -12.19 8.45
CA THR A 34 -7.74 -13.46 9.21
C THR A 34 -6.69 -13.44 10.33
N GLN A 35 -6.03 -12.30 10.53
CA GLN A 35 -5.01 -12.16 11.56
C GLN A 35 -5.66 -11.88 12.93
N PRO A 36 -5.14 -12.48 14.03
CA PRO A 36 -5.56 -12.09 15.37
C PRO A 36 -5.18 -10.65 15.69
N ASP A 37 -6.00 -9.97 16.47
CA ASP A 37 -5.67 -8.67 17.06
C ASP A 37 -6.25 -8.60 18.49
N PRO A 38 -5.41 -8.67 19.55
CA PRO A 38 -3.95 -8.72 19.53
C PRO A 38 -3.35 -9.99 18.89
N SER A 39 -2.14 -9.87 18.36
CA SER A 39 -1.35 -10.95 17.75
C SER A 39 -0.04 -11.17 18.50
N ASN A 40 0.39 -12.42 18.61
CA ASN A 40 1.74 -12.79 19.04
C ASN A 40 2.55 -13.45 17.92
N ASN A 41 2.10 -13.31 16.67
CA ASN A 41 2.82 -13.83 15.51
C ASN A 41 4.10 -13.03 15.27
N THR A 42 5.16 -13.71 14.79
CA THR A 42 6.42 -13.07 14.41
C THR A 42 6.29 -12.13 13.20
N THR A 43 5.20 -12.28 12.44
CA THR A 43 4.87 -11.45 11.29
C THR A 43 3.45 -10.92 11.44
N ILE A 44 3.30 -9.60 11.41
CA ILE A 44 2.04 -8.87 11.35
C ILE A 44 1.75 -8.50 9.90
N ASN A 45 0.57 -8.85 9.41
CA ASN A 45 0.18 -8.68 8.02
C ASN A 45 -0.87 -7.58 7.88
N PHE A 46 -0.68 -6.74 6.86
CA PHE A 46 -1.63 -5.74 6.41
C PHE A 46 -1.96 -5.99 4.94
N THR A 47 -3.21 -5.74 4.57
CA THR A 47 -3.65 -5.64 3.18
C THR A 47 -3.57 -4.19 2.74
N VAL A 48 -2.81 -3.95 1.67
CA VAL A 48 -2.70 -2.67 0.99
C VAL A 48 -3.49 -2.77 -0.31
N ALA A 49 -4.44 -1.86 -0.53
CA ALA A 49 -5.25 -1.83 -1.74
C ALA A 49 -5.30 -0.43 -2.33
N PHE A 50 -4.77 -0.30 -3.55
CA PHE A 50 -4.85 0.88 -4.40
C PHE A 50 -6.14 0.84 -5.24
N SER A 51 -6.65 2.00 -5.66
CA SER A 51 -7.80 2.07 -6.58
C SER A 51 -7.50 1.60 -8.00
N GLU A 52 -6.22 1.51 -8.35
CA GLU A 52 -5.73 1.08 -9.65
C GLU A 52 -4.33 0.47 -9.54
N PRO A 53 -3.83 -0.23 -10.58
CA PRO A 53 -2.48 -0.76 -10.58
C PRO A 53 -1.43 0.35 -10.46
N VAL A 54 -0.47 0.14 -9.55
CA VAL A 54 0.66 1.05 -9.35
C VAL A 54 1.98 0.41 -9.76
N THR A 55 3.00 1.25 -9.94
CA THR A 55 4.37 0.84 -10.24
C THR A 55 5.32 1.37 -9.18
N GLY A 56 6.38 0.61 -8.89
CA GLY A 56 7.42 1.04 -7.95
C GLY A 56 7.08 0.94 -6.47
N PHE A 57 5.89 0.42 -6.09
CA PHE A 57 5.56 0.22 -4.68
C PHE A 57 6.52 -0.75 -4.00
N ASP A 58 7.25 -0.27 -2.99
CA ASP A 58 8.20 -1.05 -2.23
C ASP A 58 8.21 -0.69 -0.74
N THR A 59 9.06 -1.37 0.03
CA THR A 59 9.11 -1.27 1.48
C THR A 59 9.51 0.12 1.99
N SER A 60 10.15 0.95 1.17
CA SER A 60 10.52 2.32 1.52
C SER A 60 9.33 3.29 1.53
N ASP A 61 8.22 2.91 0.90
CA ASP A 61 6.97 3.69 0.87
C ASP A 61 6.16 3.54 2.17
N ILE A 62 6.54 2.59 3.02
CA ILE A 62 5.85 2.29 4.28
C ILE A 62 6.42 3.13 5.41
N SER A 63 5.52 3.83 6.10
CA SER A 63 5.82 4.54 7.34
C SER A 63 5.29 3.75 8.54
N PHE A 64 6.17 3.52 9.51
CA PHE A 64 5.85 2.95 10.82
C PHE A 64 5.91 3.98 11.95
N THR A 65 5.90 5.28 11.64
CA THR A 65 6.10 6.37 12.62
C THR A 65 5.08 6.38 13.77
N GLY A 66 3.90 5.79 13.57
CA GLY A 66 2.89 5.62 14.63
C GLY A 66 3.06 4.38 15.50
N SER A 67 3.98 3.47 15.16
CA SER A 67 4.19 2.21 15.89
C SER A 67 4.82 2.46 17.26
N THR A 68 4.41 1.67 18.25
CA THR A 68 4.92 1.74 19.63
C THR A 68 5.63 0.47 20.09
N ALA A 69 5.48 -0.65 19.37
CA ALA A 69 6.27 -1.85 19.65
C ALA A 69 7.76 -1.55 19.38
N GLU A 70 8.64 -1.99 20.29
CA GLU A 70 10.07 -1.80 20.10
C GLU A 70 10.64 -2.82 19.09
N GLY A 71 11.87 -2.55 18.65
CA GLY A 71 12.61 -3.37 17.69
C GLY A 71 12.80 -2.69 16.35
N THR A 72 13.61 -3.29 15.48
CA THR A 72 13.83 -2.79 14.12
C THR A 72 12.76 -3.39 13.20
N LEU A 73 11.66 -2.65 13.04
CA LEU A 73 10.56 -3.09 12.18
C LEU A 73 11.03 -3.23 10.72
N THR A 74 10.83 -4.42 10.17
CA THR A 74 11.21 -4.77 8.79
C THR A 74 9.97 -5.13 8.02
N ALA A 75 9.76 -4.45 6.89
CA ALA A 75 8.67 -4.70 5.95
C ALA A 75 9.07 -5.72 4.89
N ASN A 76 8.09 -6.52 4.45
CA ASN A 76 8.15 -7.35 3.26
C ASN A 76 6.86 -7.15 2.47
N ILE A 77 6.95 -6.95 1.16
CA ILE A 77 5.78 -6.75 0.30
C ILE A 77 5.69 -7.90 -0.69
N SER A 78 4.47 -8.40 -0.86
CA SER A 78 4.10 -9.37 -1.89
C SER A 78 2.77 -8.97 -2.55
N GLY A 79 2.47 -9.54 -3.71
CA GLY A 79 1.31 -9.15 -4.53
C GLY A 79 1.69 -8.26 -5.71
N THR A 80 0.71 -7.96 -6.56
CA THR A 80 0.89 -7.19 -7.80
C THR A 80 -0.42 -6.47 -8.17
N GLY A 81 -0.30 -5.50 -9.08
CA GLY A 81 -1.46 -4.74 -9.55
C GLY A 81 -1.95 -3.76 -8.48
N PRO A 82 -3.24 -3.76 -8.11
CA PRO A 82 -3.75 -2.86 -7.10
C PRO A 82 -3.66 -3.40 -5.66
N THR A 83 -3.38 -4.70 -5.46
CA THR A 83 -3.49 -5.33 -4.13
C THR A 83 -2.19 -5.99 -3.70
N TYR A 84 -1.73 -5.64 -2.51
CA TYR A 84 -0.50 -6.12 -1.92
C TYR A 84 -0.72 -6.60 -0.48
N THR A 85 0.15 -7.51 -0.03
CA THR A 85 0.28 -7.89 1.37
C THR A 85 1.59 -7.34 1.91
N LEU A 86 1.48 -6.55 2.97
CA LEU A 86 2.61 -6.04 3.75
C LEU A 86 2.78 -6.94 4.99
N GLY A 87 3.88 -7.68 5.07
CA GLY A 87 4.33 -8.35 6.28
C GLY A 87 5.30 -7.48 7.06
N VAL A 88 5.10 -7.36 8.37
CA VAL A 88 5.95 -6.58 9.29
C VAL A 88 6.50 -7.52 10.34
N SER A 89 7.82 -7.47 10.56
CA SER A 89 8.53 -8.31 11.52
C SER A 89 9.55 -7.48 12.30
N GLY A 90 10.21 -8.10 13.30
CA GLY A 90 11.26 -7.44 14.08
C GLY A 90 10.80 -6.80 15.38
N MET A 91 9.53 -7.02 15.77
CA MET A 91 9.00 -6.61 17.06
C MET A 91 9.70 -7.36 18.21
N THR A 92 10.13 -6.63 19.24
CA THR A 92 10.83 -7.20 20.41
C THR A 92 10.07 -7.02 21.72
N SER A 93 9.02 -6.20 21.75
CA SER A 93 8.18 -5.95 22.92
C SER A 93 6.74 -5.65 22.53
N ASP A 94 5.83 -5.77 23.49
CA ASP A 94 4.41 -5.45 23.33
C ASP A 94 4.22 -4.01 22.87
N GLY A 95 3.27 -3.81 21.95
CA GLY A 95 2.94 -2.49 21.44
C GLY A 95 2.16 -2.55 20.14
N ASN A 96 1.85 -1.38 19.58
CA ASN A 96 1.08 -1.28 18.36
C ASN A 96 2.01 -1.25 17.15
N ILE A 97 1.63 -1.99 16.13
CA ILE A 97 2.19 -1.86 14.78
C ILE A 97 1.19 -1.04 13.97
N ILE A 98 1.61 0.14 13.55
CA ILE A 98 0.80 1.07 12.76
C ILE A 98 1.53 1.33 11.45
N ALA A 99 0.90 0.94 10.34
CA ALA A 99 1.44 1.11 9.00
C ALA A 99 0.64 2.19 8.24
N SER A 100 1.35 3.05 7.52
CA SER A 100 0.74 4.06 6.64
C SER A 100 1.59 4.29 5.40
N ILE A 101 0.97 4.78 4.33
CA ILE A 101 1.65 5.21 3.09
C ILE A 101 1.41 6.71 2.92
N ASN A 102 2.50 7.46 2.77
CA ASN A 102 2.41 8.91 2.59
C ASN A 102 1.83 9.25 1.21
N ALA A 103 1.34 10.48 1.05
CA ALA A 103 1.02 11.00 -0.28
C ALA A 103 2.31 11.10 -1.11
N ASN A 104 2.21 10.88 -2.42
CA ASN A 104 3.33 10.94 -3.36
C ASN A 104 4.46 9.94 -3.11
N ALA A 105 4.16 8.80 -2.49
CA ALA A 105 5.10 7.71 -2.32
C ALA A 105 5.17 6.82 -3.58
N VAL A 106 4.00 6.56 -4.19
CA VAL A 106 3.85 5.58 -5.28
C VAL A 106 3.18 6.24 -6.49
N THR A 107 3.54 5.79 -7.69
CA THR A 107 2.95 6.26 -8.96
C THR A 107 2.18 5.17 -9.70
N ASP A 108 1.16 5.57 -10.45
CA ASP A 108 0.49 4.70 -11.41
C ASP A 108 1.33 4.48 -12.69
N LEU A 109 0.71 3.93 -13.75
CA LEU A 109 1.33 3.68 -15.06
C LEU A 109 1.58 4.95 -15.89
N VAL A 110 0.91 6.05 -15.58
CA VAL A 110 1.02 7.34 -16.29
C VAL A 110 1.65 8.43 -15.43
N SER A 111 2.22 8.06 -14.28
CA SER A 111 2.92 8.91 -13.31
C SER A 111 2.05 9.83 -12.46
N ASN A 112 0.76 9.54 -12.27
CA ASN A 112 0.00 10.18 -11.19
C ASN A 112 0.45 9.60 -9.84
N THR A 113 0.65 10.48 -8.86
CA THR A 113 1.07 10.10 -7.52
C THR A 113 -0.10 9.76 -6.61
N ASN A 114 0.09 8.84 -5.67
CA ASN A 114 -0.96 8.44 -4.74
C ASN A 114 -1.35 9.53 -3.74
N THR A 115 -2.60 9.49 -3.28
CA THR A 115 -3.01 10.20 -2.06
C THR A 115 -2.53 9.45 -0.82
N ALA A 116 -2.41 10.15 0.32
CA ALA A 116 -2.09 9.50 1.59
C ALA A 116 -3.08 8.37 1.92
N SER A 117 -2.57 7.30 2.55
CA SER A 117 -3.40 6.14 2.87
C SER A 117 -4.51 6.45 3.85
N THR A 118 -5.67 5.85 3.64
CA THR A 118 -6.77 5.80 4.59
C THR A 118 -6.91 4.40 5.18
N SER A 119 -7.64 4.25 6.28
CA SER A 119 -7.86 2.95 6.91
C SER A 119 -9.23 2.91 7.60
N THR A 120 -9.80 1.71 7.66
CA THR A 120 -10.78 1.36 8.69
C THR A 120 -10.06 0.82 9.92
N ASP A 121 -8.93 0.13 9.71
CA ASP A 121 -8.07 -0.34 10.79
C ASP A 121 -6.65 -0.67 10.30
N ASN A 122 -5.70 0.25 10.50
CA ASN A 122 -4.28 0.06 10.18
C ASN A 122 -3.41 -0.19 11.42
N THR A 123 -4.02 -0.65 12.51
CA THR A 123 -3.30 -0.97 13.75
C THR A 123 -3.43 -2.46 14.05
N VAL A 124 -2.36 -3.06 14.55
CA VAL A 124 -2.42 -4.39 15.19
C VAL A 124 -1.64 -4.31 16.49
N THR A 125 -2.24 -4.76 17.59
CA THR A 125 -1.52 -4.87 18.86
C THR A 125 -0.68 -6.14 18.86
N TYR A 126 0.65 -5.99 18.86
CA TYR A 126 1.58 -7.07 19.07
C TYR A 126 1.76 -7.33 20.58
N THR A 127 1.77 -8.59 20.97
CA THR A 127 2.08 -9.03 22.33
C THR A 127 3.03 -10.21 22.33
N THR A 128 3.95 -10.22 23.29
CA THR A 128 4.88 -11.33 23.54
C THR A 128 4.25 -12.47 24.33
N VAL A 129 3.03 -12.27 24.86
CA VAL A 129 2.30 -13.29 25.63
C VAL A 129 1.34 -14.04 24.70
N LEU A 130 1.42 -15.38 24.68
CA LEU A 130 0.46 -16.21 23.95
C LEU A 130 -0.95 -15.96 24.52
N PRO A 131 -2.00 -15.74 23.69
CA PRO A 131 -3.37 -15.71 24.18
C PRO A 131 -3.68 -17.00 24.96
N PRO A 132 -4.36 -16.94 26.11
CA PRO A 132 -4.68 -18.14 26.87
C PRO A 132 -5.46 -19.12 25.99
N ILE A 133 -4.97 -20.36 25.89
CA ILE A 133 -5.68 -21.45 25.21
C ILE A 133 -7.05 -21.62 25.86
N PRO A 134 -8.17 -21.58 25.11
CA PRO A 134 -9.48 -21.86 25.68
C PRO A 134 -9.48 -23.27 26.25
N ASN A 135 -9.80 -23.39 27.53
CA ASN A 135 -9.99 -24.67 28.19
C ASN A 135 -11.10 -25.44 27.43
N SER A 136 -10.77 -26.60 26.86
CA SER A 136 -11.78 -27.53 26.30
C SER A 136 -12.56 -28.23 27.41
#